data_AF-A0A2N1M4H6-F1
#
_entry.id   AF-A0A2N1M4H6-F1
#
_cell.length_a   1.000
_cell.length_b   1.000
_cell.length_c   1.000
_cell.angle_alpha   90.00
_cell.angle_beta   90.00
_cell.angle_gamma   90.00
#
_symmetry.space_group_name_H-M   'P 1'
#
loop_
_entity.id
_entity.type
_entity.pdbx_description
1 polymer ?
#
loop_
_entity_poly.entity_id
_entity_poly.type
_entity_poly.pdbx_seq_one_letter_code
_entity_poly.pdbx_strand_id
1 'polypeptide(L)' 'MDSQSFQNLITTIETHSIFQSTGNKKQAPIELQLAIFLRRIGSKDEIFGICSRFGISEGTVYLYCKRVMLAILSLKNSL' A
#
# COMPACT_ATOMS: atom_id res chain seq x y z
N MET A 1 -3.23 14.28 -2.26
CA MET A 1 -4.31 13.42 -2.77
C MET A 1 -5.54 13.74 -1.94
N ASP A 2 -6.66 14.03 -2.58
CA ASP A 2 -7.94 14.21 -1.89
C ASP A 2 -8.57 12.83 -1.55
N SER A 3 -9.60 12.85 -0.70
CA SER A 3 -10.26 11.63 -0.22
C SER A 3 -10.92 10.83 -1.34
N GLN A 4 -11.52 11.47 -2.35
CA GLN A 4 -12.23 10.76 -3.41
C GLN A 4 -11.26 10.02 -4.31
N SER A 5 -10.19 10.69 -4.74
CA SER A 5 -9.12 10.07 -5.53
C SER A 5 -8.51 8.87 -4.79
N PHE A 6 -8.32 8.99 -3.47
CA PHE A 6 -7.78 7.90 -2.64
C PHE A 6 -8.69 6.67 -2.64
N GLN A 7 -9.99 6.87 -2.43
CA GLN A 7 -10.98 5.77 -2.47
C GLN A 7 -11.09 5.14 -3.86
N ASN A 8 -11.13 5.96 -4.91
CA ASN A 8 -11.18 5.45 -6.29
C ASN A 8 -9.98 4.53 -6.60
N LEU A 9 -8.77 4.91 -6.16
CA LEU A 9 -7.60 4.09 -6.35
C LEU A 9 -7.69 2.76 -5.58
N ILE A 10 -8.19 2.77 -4.34
CA ILE A 10 -8.41 1.55 -3.56
C ILE A 10 -9.35 0.61 -4.31
N THR A 11 -10.53 1.08 -4.70
CA THR A 11 -11.51 0.27 -5.45
C THR A 11 -10.95 -0.26 -6.77
N THR A 12 -10.03 0.49 -7.39
CA THR A 12 -9.40 0.06 -8.65
C THR A 12 -8.40 -1.08 -8.45
N ILE A 13 -7.68 -1.10 -7.32
CA ILE A 13 -6.62 -2.10 -7.07
C ILE A 13 -7.05 -3.24 -6.13
N GLU A 14 -8.20 -3.12 -5.46
CA GLU A 14 -8.61 -4.08 -4.40
C GLU A 14 -8.82 -5.50 -4.89
N THR A 15 -9.20 -5.66 -6.17
CA THR A 15 -9.43 -6.96 -6.79
C THR A 15 -8.13 -7.71 -7.11
N HIS A 16 -6.98 -7.03 -7.03
CA HIS A 16 -5.68 -7.63 -7.33
C HIS A 16 -5.33 -8.72 -6.31
N SER A 17 -4.95 -9.91 -6.79
CA SER A 17 -4.70 -11.11 -5.97
C SER A 17 -3.64 -10.91 -4.88
N ILE A 18 -2.75 -9.94 -5.04
CA ILE A 18 -1.73 -9.61 -4.03
C ILE A 18 -2.30 -9.15 -2.68
N PHE A 19 -3.53 -8.61 -2.68
CA PHE A 19 -4.25 -8.19 -1.48
C PHE A 19 -5.13 -9.30 -0.89
N GLN A 20 -5.23 -10.44 -1.59
CA GLN A 20 -5.94 -11.60 -1.07
C GLN A 20 -5.00 -12.38 -0.14
N SER A 21 -5.44 -12.64 1.09
CA SER A 21 -4.64 -13.47 2.02
C SER A 21 -4.72 -14.94 1.62
N THR A 22 -3.58 -15.56 1.35
CA THR A 22 -3.48 -16.98 1.02
C THR A 22 -3.20 -17.87 2.24
N GLY A 23 -3.13 -17.29 3.45
CA GLY A 23 -2.80 -18.03 4.68
C GLY A 23 -3.64 -17.61 5.88
N ASN A 24 -3.36 -18.22 7.03
CA ASN A 24 -4.15 -18.04 8.27
C ASN A 24 -4.07 -16.62 8.87
N LYS A 25 -3.11 -15.80 8.45
CA LYS A 25 -2.97 -14.43 8.94
C LYS A 25 -3.80 -13.48 8.09
N LYS A 26 -4.61 -12.65 8.74
CA LYS A 26 -5.33 -11.56 8.06
C LYS A 26 -4.32 -10.57 7.48
N GLN A 27 -4.49 -10.19 6.22
CA GLN A 27 -3.74 -9.07 5.66
C GLN A 27 -4.23 -7.75 6.26
N ALA A 28 -3.33 -6.76 6.32
CA ALA A 28 -3.71 -5.41 6.71
C ALA A 28 -4.62 -4.77 5.65
N PRO A 29 -5.51 -3.84 6.04
CA PRO A 29 -6.39 -3.12 5.11
C PRO A 29 -5.61 -2.43 3.99
N ILE A 30 -6.17 -2.41 2.78
CA ILE A 30 -5.52 -1.87 1.58
C ILE A 30 -5.29 -0.36 1.74
N GLU A 31 -6.22 0.33 2.41
CA GLU A 31 -6.16 1.73 2.79
C GLU A 31 -4.85 2.04 3.54
N LEU A 32 -4.51 1.18 4.51
CA LEU A 32 -3.30 1.36 5.32
C LEU A 32 -2.05 1.14 4.46
N GLN A 33 -2.05 0.08 3.63
CA GLN A 33 -0.93 -0.20 2.73
C GLN A 33 -0.70 0.94 1.74
N LEU A 34 -1.77 1.49 1.16
CA LEU A 34 -1.72 2.62 0.24
C LEU A 34 -1.29 3.91 0.93
N ALA A 35 -1.79 4.20 2.13
CA ALA A 35 -1.38 5.37 2.90
C ALA A 35 0.13 5.35 3.22
N ILE A 36 0.67 4.19 3.61
CA ILE A 36 2.10 4.03 3.86
C ILE A 36 2.91 4.15 2.57
N PHE A 37 2.44 3.57 1.47
CA PHE A 37 3.08 3.74 0.15
C PHE A 37 3.15 5.21 -0.25
N LEU A 38 2.02 5.93 -0.23
CA LEU A 38 1.96 7.35 -0.58
C LEU A 38 2.83 8.20 0.36
N ARG A 39 2.86 7.87 1.65
CA ARG A 39 3.77 8.54 2.59
C ARG A 39 5.23 8.31 2.21
N ARG A 40 5.62 7.09 1.88
CA ARG A 40 7.00 6.75 1.53
C ARG A 40 7.48 7.45 0.26
N ILE A 41 6.65 7.52 -0.77
CA ILE A 41 7.04 8.15 -2.05
C ILE A 41 6.80 9.67 -2.09
N GLY A 42 5.87 10.16 -1.27
CA GLY A 42 5.43 11.56 -1.28
C GLY A 42 6.01 12.42 -0.15
N SER A 43 6.87 11.87 0.70
CA SER A 43 7.53 12.62 1.78
C SER A 43 9.05 12.39 1.78
N LYS A 44 9.77 13.28 2.47
CA LYS A 44 11.20 13.13 2.75
C LYS A 44 11.46 12.38 4.06
N ASP A 45 10.44 11.73 4.62
CA ASP A 45 10.58 11.02 5.89
C ASP A 45 11.58 9.87 5.75
N GLU A 46 12.50 9.80 6.71
CA GLU A 46 13.32 8.62 6.88
C GLU A 46 12.46 7.40 7.21
N ILE A 47 12.96 6.21 6.85
CA ILE A 47 12.18 4.98 7.00
C ILE A 47 11.78 4.73 8.47
N PHE A 48 12.68 5.04 9.41
CA PHE A 48 12.40 4.94 10.84
C PHE A 48 11.31 5.92 11.33
N GLY A 49 11.20 7.10 10.70
CA GLY A 49 10.11 8.04 10.98
C GLY A 49 8.75 7.48 10.57
N ILE A 50 8.70 6.80 9.42
CA ILE A 50 7.49 6.10 8.95
C ILE A 50 7.19 4.91 9.89
N CYS A 51 8.18 4.08 10.21
CA CYS A 51 8.02 2.95 11.13
C CYS A 51 7.45 3.40 12.48
N SER A 52 8.02 4.45 13.08
CA SER A 52 7.57 5.01 14.35
C SER A 52 6.13 5.53 14.27
N ARG A 53 5.80 6.28 13.21
CA ARG A 53 4.47 6.87 13.02
C ARG A 53 3.36 5.81 12.89
N PHE A 54 3.64 4.71 12.20
CA PHE A 54 2.65 3.67 11.91
C PHE A 54 2.75 2.46 12.86
N GLY A 55 3.73 2.43 13.77
CA GLY A 55 3.93 1.31 14.70
C GLY A 55 4.28 -0.01 14.00
N ILE A 56 5.05 0.06 12.91
CA ILE A 56 5.41 -1.11 12.09
C ILE A 56 6.92 -1.22 11.88
N SER A 57 7.37 -2.42 11.49
CA SER A 57 8.76 -2.65 11.13
C SER A 57 9.08 -2.13 9.72
N GLU A 58 10.37 -1.87 9.46
CA GLU A 58 10.87 -1.48 8.15
C GLU A 58 10.50 -2.49 7.05
N GLY A 59 10.61 -3.79 7.34
CA GLY A 59 10.20 -4.85 6.41
C GLY A 59 8.71 -4.76 6.03
N THR A 60 7.85 -4.33 6.96
CA THR A 60 6.42 -4.10 6.69
C THR A 60 6.20 -2.91 5.75
N VAL A 61 6.98 -1.83 5.92
CA VAL A 61 6.95 -0.68 5.00
C VAL A 61 7.29 -1.13 3.58
N TYR A 62 8.41 -1.83 3.41
CA TYR A 62 8.81 -2.36 2.10
C TYR A 62 7.79 -3.32 1.50
N LEU A 63 7.20 -4.20 2.32
CA LEU A 63 6.15 -5.12 1.89
C LEU A 63 4.95 -4.37 1.33
N TYR A 64 4.42 -3.38 2.05
CA TYR A 64 3.26 -2.61 1.60
C TYR A 64 3.58 -1.79 0.35
N CYS A 65 4.75 -1.16 0.31
CA CYS A 65 5.17 -0.43 -0.89
C CYS A 65 5.26 -1.33 -2.12
N LYS A 66 5.85 -2.53 -1.97
CA LYS A 66 5.93 -3.51 -3.06
C LYS A 66 4.56 -3.95 -3.54
N ARG A 67 3.63 -4.24 -2.62
CA ARG A 67 2.28 -4.70 -2.97
C ARG A 67 1.50 -3.66 -3.75
N VAL A 68 1.47 -2.43 -3.24
CA VAL A 68 0.78 -1.31 -3.89
C VAL A 68 1.41 -0.99 -5.25
N MET A 69 2.75 -0.97 -5.33
CA MET A 69 3.45 -0.74 -6.60
C MET A 69 3.09 -1.80 -7.64
N LEU A 70 3.08 -3.09 -7.29
CA LEU A 70 2.73 -4.16 -8.22
C LEU A 70 1.27 -4.07 -8.68
N ALA A 71 0.34 -3.78 -7.78
CA ALA A 71 -1.08 -3.63 -8.13
C ALA A 71 -1.35 -2.40 -9.01
N ILE A 72 -0.62 -1.30 -8.81
CA ILE A 72 -0.71 -0.13 -9.70
C ILE A 72 -0.12 -0.45 -11.08
N LEU A 73 1.04 -1.12 -11.12
CA LEU A 73 1.69 -1.50 -12.38
C LEU A 73 0.84 -2.49 -13.20
N SER A 74 0.09 -3.38 -12.55
CA SER A 74 -0.79 -4.32 -13.26
C SER A 74 -1.94 -3.62 -13.99
N LEU A 75 -2.39 -2.45 -13.52
CA LEU A 75 -3.41 -1.65 -14.23
C LEU A 75 -2.92 -1.20 -15.60
N LYS A 76 -1.63 -0.86 -15.72
CA LYS A 76 -1.03 -0.46 -17.00
C LYS A 76 -0.95 -1.62 -17.98
N ASN A 77 -0.70 -2.83 -17.49
CA ASN A 77 -0.58 -4.03 -18.33
C ASN A 77 -1.94 -4.68 -18.66
N SER A 78 -3.04 -4.18 -18.08
CA SER A 78 -4.40 -4.64 -18.33
C SER A 78 -5.14 -3.79 -19.38
N LEU A 79 -4.41 -2.84 -20.02
CA LEU A 79 -4.82 -2.03 -21.16
C LEU A 79 -4.16 -2.59 -22.43
#